data_AF-A0A932UB85-F1
#
_entry.id   AF-A0A932UB85-F1
#
_cell.length_a   1.000
_cell.length_b   1.000
_cell.length_c   1.000
_cell.angle_alpha   90.00
_cell.angle_beta   90.00
_cell.angle_gamma   90.00
#
_symmetry.space_group_name_H-M   'P 1'
#
loop_
_entity.id
_entity.type
_entity.pdbx_description
1 polymer ?
#
loop_
_entity_poly.entity_id
_entity_poly.type
_entity_poly.pdbx_seq_one_letter_code
_entity_poly.pdbx_strand_id
1 'polypeptide(L)' 'MVTANNQQDELPGQLPKNRPDGVSERNWEIVRLRVQKGLTYREISRNYGISQERVRQIVERALLDERYLTGC' A
#
# COMPACT_ATOMS: atom_id res chain seq x y z
N MET A 1 31.06 14.93 12.30
CA MET A 1 30.72 13.71 11.55
C MET A 1 29.37 13.22 12.07
N VAL A 2 28.44 12.95 11.14
CA VAL A 2 27.26 12.05 11.21
C VAL A 2 26.25 12.29 12.36
N THR A 3 24.95 12.45 12.17
CA THR A 3 24.02 12.02 11.11
C THR A 3 22.82 12.97 11.12
N ALA A 4 22.43 13.46 9.95
CA ALA A 4 21.13 14.11 9.77
C ALA A 4 20.02 13.08 10.03
N ASN A 5 19.54 13.00 11.27
CA ASN A 5 18.38 12.20 11.61
C ASN A 5 17.14 12.95 11.14
N ASN A 6 16.86 12.74 9.86
CA ASN A 6 15.64 13.14 9.18
C ASN A 6 14.46 12.44 9.87
N GLN A 7 13.86 13.14 10.85
CA GLN A 7 12.54 12.85 11.38
C GLN A 7 11.55 12.85 10.20
N GLN A 8 11.29 11.68 9.63
CA GLN A 8 10.13 11.47 8.79
C GLN A 8 8.91 11.33 9.70
N ASP A 9 8.49 12.49 10.17
CA ASP A 9 7.27 12.74 10.91
C ASP A 9 6.05 12.43 10.01
N GLU A 10 5.46 11.26 10.25
CA GLU A 10 4.02 11.06 10.52
C GLU A 10 2.97 11.43 9.45
N LEU A 11 2.62 10.43 8.63
CA LEU A 11 1.21 10.10 8.37
C LEU A 11 0.86 8.89 9.25
N PRO A 12 -0.29 8.84 9.97
CA PRO A 12 -0.79 7.58 10.51
C PRO A 12 -1.31 6.72 9.33
N GLY A 13 -0.40 6.12 8.56
CA GLY A 13 -0.76 5.58 7.24
C GLY A 13 0.39 4.98 6.45
N GLN A 14 1.38 4.38 7.12
CA GLN A 14 2.48 3.70 6.45
C GLN A 14 2.15 2.21 6.34
N LEU A 15 1.96 1.72 5.10
CA LEU A 15 1.94 0.28 4.85
C LEU A 15 3.24 -0.35 5.39
N PRO A 16 3.18 -1.56 5.96
CA PRO A 16 4.38 -2.21 6.49
C PRO A 16 5.47 -2.30 5.42
N LYS A 17 6.74 -2.16 5.82
CA LYS A 17 7.87 -2.23 4.86
C LYS A 17 7.93 -3.57 4.13
N ASN A 18 7.45 -4.63 4.79
CA ASN A 18 7.42 -6.00 4.28
C ASN A 18 6.01 -6.42 3.89
N ARG A 19 5.91 -7.30 2.89
CA ARG A 19 4.65 -7.93 2.48
C ARG A 19 4.12 -8.79 3.63
N PRO A 20 2.88 -8.59 4.10
CA PRO A 20 2.27 -9.45 5.12
C PRO A 20 2.11 -10.89 4.62
N ASP A 21 2.19 -11.85 5.56
CA ASP A 21 2.06 -13.27 5.23
C ASP A 21 0.63 -13.61 4.76
N GLY A 22 0.52 -14.48 3.75
CA GLY A 22 -0.76 -14.82 3.11
C GLY A 22 -1.28 -13.80 2.09
N VAL A 23 -0.54 -12.73 1.81
CA VAL A 23 -0.89 -11.75 0.76
C VAL A 23 -0.14 -12.04 -0.53
N SER A 24 -0.88 -12.16 -1.63
CA SER A 24 -0.27 -12.31 -2.96
C SER A 24 0.57 -11.09 -3.32
N GLU A 25 1.74 -11.33 -3.92
CA GLU A 25 2.68 -10.30 -4.37
C GLU A 25 2.01 -9.20 -5.21
N ARG A 26 1.13 -9.61 -6.12
CA ARG A 26 0.34 -8.70 -6.96
C ARG A 26 -0.54 -7.74 -6.14
N ASN A 27 -1.22 -8.24 -5.12
CA ASN A 27 -2.11 -7.42 -4.29
C ASN A 27 -1.31 -6.43 -3.46
N TRP A 28 -0.18 -6.89 -2.91
CA TRP A 28 0.76 -6.04 -2.19
C TRP A 28 1.27 -4.88 -3.04
N GLU A 29 1.65 -5.15 -4.29
CA GLU A 29 2.16 -4.12 -5.19
C GLU A 29 1.09 -3.08 -5.56
N ILE A 30 -0.15 -3.52 -5.82
CA ILE A 30 -1.30 -2.65 -6.09
C ILE A 30 -1.53 -1.68 -4.91
N VAL A 31 -1.53 -2.21 -3.69
CA VAL A 31 -1.75 -1.45 -2.46
C VAL A 31 -0.60 -0.46 -2.24
N ARG A 32 0.64 -0.89 -2.48
CA ARG A 32 1.83 -0.02 -2.43
C ARG A 32 1.77 1.11 -3.45
N LEU A 33 1.38 0.86 -4.70
CA LEU A 33 1.25 1.89 -5.72
C LEU A 33 0.17 2.92 -5.38
N ARG A 34 -0.91 2.48 -4.74
CA ARG A 34 -1.97 3.37 -4.28
C ARG A 34 -1.52 4.25 -3.11
N VAL A 35 -0.91 3.65 -2.09
CA VAL A 35 -0.60 4.33 -0.83
C VAL A 35 0.76 5.04 -0.85
N GLN A 36 1.82 4.41 -1.38
CA GLN A 36 3.15 5.04 -1.43
C GLN A 36 3.33 5.96 -2.63
N LYS A 37 2.74 5.63 -3.79
CA LYS A 37 2.90 6.44 -5.00
C LYS A 37 1.68 7.29 -5.36
N GLY A 38 0.56 7.12 -4.67
CA GLY A 38 -0.65 7.93 -4.90
C GLY A 38 -1.36 7.67 -6.23
N LEU A 39 -1.05 6.57 -6.94
CA LEU A 39 -1.66 6.32 -8.26
C LEU A 39 -3.18 6.16 -8.16
N THR A 40 -3.89 6.59 -9.20
CA THR A 40 -5.33 6.40 -9.29
C THR A 40 -5.69 4.94 -9.61
N TYR A 41 -6.89 4.51 -9.21
CA TYR A 41 -7.41 3.18 -9.56
C TYR A 41 -7.40 2.94 -11.06
N ARG A 42 -7.61 4.00 -11.86
CA ARG A 42 -7.56 3.94 -13.33
C ARG A 42 -6.17 3.64 -13.86
N GLU A 43 -5.13 4.28 -13.34
CA GLU A 43 -3.76 4.02 -13.78
C GLU A 43 -3.29 2.62 -13.36
N ILE A 44 -3.62 2.21 -12.14
CA ILE A 44 -3.32 0.86 -11.64
C ILE A 44 -4.07 -0.19 -12.48
N SER A 45 -5.36 0.03 -12.77
CA SER A 45 -6.15 -0.86 -13.63
C SER A 45 -5.52 -1.06 -15.01
N ARG A 46 -5.00 0.01 -15.61
CA ARG A 46 -4.36 0.00 -16.92
C ARG A 46 -3.00 -0.71 -16.89
N ASN A 47 -2.24 -0.55 -15.81
CA ASN A 47 -0.93 -1.15 -15.66
C ASN A 47 -1.02 -2.68 -15.44
N TYR A 48 -1.99 -3.13 -14.62
CA TYR A 48 -2.17 -4.54 -14.27
C TYR A 48 -3.22 -5.29 -15.12
N GLY A 49 -3.87 -4.62 -16.06
CA GLY A 49 -4.90 -5.21 -16.92
C GLY A 49 -6.12 -5.75 -16.16
N ILE A 50 -6.52 -5.11 -15.06
CA ILE A 50 -7.68 -5.52 -14.24
C ILE A 50 -8.67 -4.37 -14.09
N SER A 51 -9.94 -4.68 -13.84
CA SER A 51 -10.97 -3.65 -13.62
C SER A 51 -10.65 -2.75 -12.42
N GLN A 52 -11.02 -1.47 -12.52
CA GLN A 52 -10.88 -0.49 -11.42
C GLN A 52 -11.57 -0.96 -10.15
N GLU A 53 -12.73 -1.60 -10.28
CA GLU A 53 -13.48 -2.17 -9.15
C GLU A 53 -12.69 -3.27 -8.45
N ARG A 54 -11.94 -4.09 -9.20
CA ARG A 54 -11.06 -5.11 -8.62
C ARG A 54 -9.91 -4.48 -7.85
N VAL A 55 -9.32 -3.41 -8.38
CA VAL A 55 -8.28 -2.63 -7.68
C VAL A 55 -8.85 -2.05 -6.38
N ARG A 56 -10.05 -1.46 -6.42
CA ARG A 56 -10.73 -0.92 -5.23
C ARG A 56 -10.95 -2.00 -4.17
N GLN A 57 -11.49 -3.16 -4.55
CA GLN A 57 -11.70 -4.29 -3.63
C GLN A 57 -10.40 -4.76 -2.97
N ILE A 58 -9.30 -4.81 -3.73
CA ILE A 58 -7.98 -5.20 -3.20
C ILE A 58 -7.49 -4.19 -2.17
N VAL A 59 -7.60 -2.90 -2.47
CA VAL A 59 -7.17 -1.82 -1.57
C VAL A 59 -8.04 -1.76 -0.32
N GLU A 60 -9.36 -1.82 -0.48
CA GLU A 60 -10.32 -1.79 0.63
C GLU A 60 -10.13 -2.99 1.55
N ARG A 61 -9.95 -4.19 0.98
CA ARG A 61 -9.66 -5.39 1.77
C ARG A 61 -8.31 -5.33 2.47
N ALA A 62 -7.30 -4.69 1.86
CA ALA A 62 -6.02 -4.46 2.53
C ALA A 62 -6.15 -3.45 3.68
N LEU A 63 -6.94 -2.39 3.54
CA LEU A 63 -7.14 -1.39 4.60
C LEU A 63 -8.00 -1.91 5.77
N LEU A 64 -8.91 -2.85 5.51
CA LEU A 64 -9.74 -3.51 6.52
C LEU A 64 -9.01 -4.64 7.26
N ASP A 65 -7.92 -5.16 6.68
CA ASP A 65 -7.21 -6.31 7.23
C ASP A 65 -6.14 -5.83 8.23
N GLU A 66 -6.25 -6.26 9.48
CA GLU A 66 -5.37 -5.87 10.58
C GLU A 66 -3.88 -6.19 10.31
N ARG A 67 -3.57 -7.11 9.39
CA ARG A 67 -2.20 -7.41 8.98
C ARG A 67 -1.52 -6.26 8.22
N TYR A 68 -2.28 -5.23 7.81
CA TYR A 68 -1.78 -4.05 7.09
C TYR A 68 -1.75 -2.78 7.96
N LEU A 69 -2.38 -2.80 9.14
CA LEU A 69 -2.40 -1.69 10.09
C LEU A 69 -1.43 -1.99 11.23
N THR A 70 -0.13 -1.78 11.01
CA THR A 70 0.83 -1.69 12.13
C THR A 70 0.79 -0.28 12.70
N GLY A 71 -0.04 -0.10 13.72
CA GLY A 71 -0.14 1.11 14.54
C GLY A 71 -0.72 0.78 15.91
N CYS A 72 0.11 0.21 16.79
CA CYS A 72 -0.01 0.37 18.24
C CYS A 72 1.24 1.11 18.72
#